data_AF-A0A1H4MTC7-F1
#
_entry.id   AF-A0A1H4MTC7-F1
#
_cell.length_a   1.000
_cell.length_b   1.000
_cell.length_c   1.000
_cell.angle_alpha   90.00
_cell.angle_beta   90.00
_cell.angle_gamma   90.00
#
_symmetry.space_group_name_H-M   'P 1'
#
loop_
_entity.id
_entity.type
_entity.pdbx_description
1 polymer ?
#
loop_
_entity_poly.entity_id
_entity_poly.type
_entity_poly.pdbx_seq_one_letter_code
_entity_poly.pdbx_strand_id
1 'polypeptide(L)' 'MSRKPTGPELGMLCGARALAGYIFGDEEEHRRVYGLQKELGLFKLRGMLCGRRATIDARIREHEKTAVAA' A
#
# COMPACT_ATOMS: atom_id res chain seq x y z
N MET A 1 -26.94 12.10 -2.26
CA MET A 1 -25.51 12.16 -2.61
C MET A 1 -24.69 11.68 -1.42
N SER A 2 -24.41 10.36 -1.35
CA SER A 2 -23.57 9.79 -0.29
C SER A 2 -22.13 10.24 -0.47
N ARG A 3 -21.70 11.26 0.28
CA ARG A 3 -20.28 11.60 0.41
C ARG A 3 -19.60 10.40 1.07
N LYS A 4 -18.93 9.55 0.29
CA LYS A 4 -17.91 8.66 0.85
C LYS A 4 -16.94 9.56 1.62
N PRO A 5 -16.61 9.30 2.89
CA PRO A 5 -15.60 10.07 3.58
C PRO A 5 -14.26 9.72 2.95
N THR A 6 -13.92 10.38 1.84
CA THR A 6 -12.54 10.50 1.36
C THR A 6 -11.88 11.56 2.23
N GLY A 7 -11.80 11.28 3.53
CA GLY A 7 -11.06 12.11 4.46
C GLY A 7 -9.57 11.99 4.12
N PRO A 8 -8.88 13.09 3.77
CA PRO A 8 -7.43 13.10 3.61
C PRO A 8 -6.65 12.82 4.91
N GLU A 9 -7.33 12.62 6.05
CA GLU A 9 -6.71 12.68 7.38
C GLU A 9 -6.11 11.36 7.89
N LEU A 10 -6.42 10.21 7.28
CA LEU A 10 -5.83 8.93 7.71
C LEU A 10 -4.87 8.32 6.67
N GLY A 11 -5.01 8.66 5.38
CA GLY A 11 -4.07 8.22 4.33
C GLY A 11 -3.81 6.70 4.30
N MET A 12 -4.78 5.88 4.73
CA MET A 12 -4.64 4.42 4.80
C MET A 12 -5.34 3.76 3.61
N LEU A 13 -4.65 2.79 3.01
CA LEU A 13 -5.20 1.88 2.01
C LEU A 13 -5.49 0.55 2.69
N CYS A 14 -6.71 0.05 2.51
CA CYS A 14 -7.18 -1.18 3.13
C CYS A 14 -7.64 -2.15 2.03
N GLY A 15 -7.20 -3.40 2.13
CA GLY A 15 -7.43 -4.46 1.17
C GLY A 15 -6.23 -4.69 0.25
N ALA A 16 -5.93 -5.98 -0.01
CA ALA A 16 -4.82 -6.37 -0.86
C ALA A 16 -4.95 -5.84 -2.29
N ARG A 17 -6.17 -5.77 -2.84
CA ARG A 17 -6.45 -5.22 -4.18
C ARG A 17 -6.18 -3.71 -4.26
N ALA A 18 -6.66 -2.94 -3.28
CA ALA A 18 -6.43 -1.50 -3.23
C ALA A 18 -4.94 -1.17 -3.08
N LEU A 19 -4.21 -1.98 -2.30
CA LEU A 19 -2.76 -1.88 -2.19
C LEU A 19 -2.08 -2.24 -3.52
N ALA A 20 -2.50 -3.31 -4.19
CA ALA A 20 -1.93 -3.73 -5.46
C ALA A 20 -2.14 -2.68 -6.56
N GLY A 21 -3.35 -2.17 -6.71
CA GLY A 21 -3.64 -1.08 -7.64
C GLY A 21 -2.85 0.20 -7.32
N TYR A 22 -2.51 0.45 -6.06
CA TYR A 22 -1.68 1.60 -5.67
C TYR A 22 -0.19 1.39 -5.91
N ILE A 23 0.33 0.19 -5.63
CA ILE A 23 1.77 -0.12 -5.68
C ILE A 23 2.19 -0.51 -7.11
N PHE A 24 1.39 -1.35 -7.76
CA PHE A 24 1.70 -1.94 -9.06
C PHE A 24 0.91 -1.32 -10.21
N GLY A 25 -0.13 -0.51 -9.93
CA GLY A 25 -1.09 -0.08 -10.94
C GLY A 25 -2.05 -1.18 -11.39
N ASP A 26 -1.97 -2.37 -10.79
CA ASP A 26 -2.73 -3.56 -11.17
C ASP A 26 -3.32 -4.27 -9.94
N GLU A 27 -4.63 -4.50 -9.94
CA GLU A 27 -5.34 -5.13 -8.82
C GLU A 27 -5.23 -6.67 -8.82
N GLU A 28 -4.83 -7.30 -9.93
CA GLU A 28 -4.66 -8.75 -10.04
C GLU A 28 -3.39 -9.22 -9.31
N GLU A 29 -2.39 -8.35 -9.21
CA GLU A 29 -1.17 -8.56 -8.44
C GLU A 29 -1.36 -8.52 -6.91
N HIS A 30 -2.61 -8.55 -6.42
CA HIS A 30 -2.95 -8.57 -4.99
C HIS A 30 -2.28 -9.72 -4.21
N ARG A 31 -1.94 -10.83 -4.87
CA ARG A 31 -1.20 -11.93 -4.23
C ARG A 31 0.22 -11.53 -3.87
N ARG A 32 0.89 -10.71 -4.70
CA ARG A 32 2.26 -10.23 -4.44
C ARG A 32 2.34 -9.28 -3.26
N VAL A 33 1.27 -8.52 -3.00
CA VAL A 33 1.19 -7.61 -1.85
C VAL A 33 1.36 -8.35 -0.52
N TYR A 34 0.92 -9.62 -0.40
CA TYR A 34 1.13 -10.41 0.81
C TYR A 34 2.60 -10.74 1.05
N GLY A 35 3.38 -10.96 -0.01
CA GLY A 35 4.84 -11.13 0.08
C GLY A 35 5.53 -9.84 0.53
N LEU A 36 5.07 -8.71 0.00
CA LEU A 36 5.57 -7.38 0.34
C LEU A 36 5.05 -6.83 1.67
N GLN A 37 4.31 -7.63 2.45
CA GLN A 37 3.73 -7.19 3.72
C GLN A 37 4.81 -6.61 4.66
N LYS A 38 5.94 -7.29 4.80
CA LYS A 38 7.03 -6.85 5.67
C LYS A 38 7.84 -5.71 5.07
N GLU A 39 8.11 -5.76 3.77
CA GLU A 39 8.91 -4.74 3.06
C GLU A 39 8.22 -3.37 3.05
N LEU A 40 6.91 -3.36 2.79
CA LEU A 40 6.12 -2.13 2.72
C LEU A 40 5.51 -1.70 4.06
N GLY A 41 5.76 -2.45 5.14
CA GLY A 41 5.23 -2.14 6.47
C GLY A 41 3.70 -2.23 6.56
N LEU A 42 3.10 -3.18 5.85
CA LEU A 42 1.66 -3.42 5.86
C LEU A 42 1.26 -4.18 7.12
N PHE A 43 0.13 -3.80 7.72
CA PHE A 43 -0.40 -4.37 8.95
C PHE A 43 -1.80 -4.93 8.74
N LYS A 44 -2.21 -5.90 9.56
CA LYS A 44 -3.57 -6.43 9.52
C LYS A 44 -4.46 -5.68 10.50
N LEU A 45 -5.58 -5.15 10.01
CA LEU A 45 -6.62 -4.53 10.83
C LEU A 45 -7.92 -5.33 10.66
N ARG A 46 -8.41 -5.96 11.74
CA ARG A 46 -9.63 -6.80 11.73
C ARG A 46 -9.65 -7.86 10.61
N GLY A 47 -8.50 -8.47 10.33
CA GLY A 47 -8.37 -9.50 9.28
C GLY A 47 -8.16 -8.95 7.86
N MET A 48 -8.18 -7.64 7.66
CA MET A 48 -7.90 -6.98 6.39
C MET A 48 -6.46 -6.48 6.34
N LEU A 49 -5.77 -6.64 5.20
CA LEU A 49 -4.43 -6.09 5.02
C LEU A 49 -4.53 -4.59 4.75
N CYS A 50 -3.87 -3.79 5.57
CA CYS A 50 -3.91 -2.33 5.51
C CYS A 50 -2.50 -1.76 5.49
N GLY A 51 -2.32 -0.62 4.85
CA GLY A 51 -1.06 0.09 4.80
C GLY A 51 -1.27 1.59 4.79
N ARG A 52 -0.37 2.33 5.43
CA ARG A 52 -0.39 3.78 5.37
C ARG A 52 0.33 4.24 4.10
N ARG A 53 -0.31 5.08 3.28
CA ARG A 53 0.25 5.61 2.03
C ARG A 53 1.62 6.24 2.22
N ALA A 54 1.78 7.06 3.26
CA ALA A 54 3.06 7.70 3.58
C ALA A 54 4.19 6.68 3.84
N THR A 55 3.87 5.57 4.52
CA THR A 55 4.85 4.50 4.78
C THR A 55 5.18 3.74 3.50
N ILE A 56 4.17 3.40 2.70
CA ILE A 56 4.34 2.72 1.40
C ILE A 56 5.22 3.60 0.50
N ASP A 57 4.91 4.88 0.37
CA ASP A 57 5.64 5.85 -0.45
C ASP A 57 7.10 6.02 0.02
N ALA A 58 7.31 6.16 1.33
CA ALA A 58 8.66 6.23 1.90
C ALA A 58 9.49 4.98 1.60
N ARG A 59 8.87 3.79 1.67
CA ARG A 59 9.54 2.52 1.36
C ARG A 59 9.81 2.38 -0.13
N ILE A 60 8.86 2.72 -0.99
CA ILE A 60 9.07 2.72 -2.44
C ILE A 60 10.25 3.63 -2.79
N ARG A 61 10.31 4.85 -2.25
CA ARG A 61 11.45 5.76 -2.47
C ARG A 61 12.79 5.20 -1.99
N GLU A 62 12.79 4.44 -0.89
CA GLU A 62 13.98 3.76 -0.38
C GLU A 62 14.44 2.65 -1.34
N HIS A 63 13.49 1.88 -1.89
CA HIS A 63 13.77 0.89 -2.93
C HIS A 63 14.22 1.54 -4.24
N GLU A 64 13.60 2.64 -4.69
CA GLU A 64 14.01 3.38 -5.89
C GLU A 64 15.44 3.92 -5.74
N LYS A 65 15.80 4.48 -4.59
CA LYS A 65 17.18 4.92 -4.31
C LYS A 65 18.17 3.77 -4.33
N THR A 66 17.78 2.62 -3.79
CA THR A 66 18.63 1.42 -3.76
C THR A 66 18.78 0.82 -5.15
N ALA A 67 17.73 0.86 -5.97
CA ALA A 67 17.73 0.38 -7.36
C ALA A 67 18.47 1.32 -8.32
N VAL A 68 18.44 2.63 -8.09
CA VAL A 68 19.21 3.63 -8.86
C VAL A 68 20.70 3.66 -8.49
N ALA A 69 21.06 3.17 -7.30
CA ALA A 69 22.44 3.12 -6.83
C ALA A 69 23.18 1.81 -7.20
N ALA A 70 22.54 0.89 -7.92
CA ALA A 70 23.10 -0.36 -8.44
C ALA A 70 23.35 -0.27 -9.96
#